data_AF-A0A8T7GL57-F1
#
_entry.id   AF-A0A8T7GL57-F1
#
_cell.length_a   1.000
_cell.length_b   1.000
_cell.length_c   1.000
_cell.angle_alpha   90.00
_cell.angle_beta   90.00
_cell.angle_gamma   90.00
#
_symmetry.space_group_name_H-M   'P 1'
#
loop_
_entity.id
_entity.type
_entity.pdbx_description
1 polymer ?
#
loop_
_entity_poly.entity_id
_entity_poly.type
_entity_poly.pdbx_seq_one_letter_code
_entity_poly.pdbx_strand_id
1 'polypeptide(L)' 'MADALSRLKEFLENGCKVQKIQPPAFASDAETNLVMVTIVCPDGSNHVIKAYREEATELREYLRRSALQL' A
#
# COMPACT_ATOMS: atom_id res chain seq x y z
N MET A 1 17.93 1.78 1.48
CA MET A 1 16.59 1.66 2.12
C MET A 1 15.62 1.44 0.98
N ALA A 2 14.79 0.40 1.04
CA ALA A 2 13.81 0.15 -0.01
C ALA A 2 12.49 0.77 0.42
N ASP A 3 12.09 1.84 -0.27
CA ASP A 3 10.83 2.55 -0.04
C ASP A 3 9.64 1.60 -0.13
N ALA A 4 8.68 1.76 0.77
CA ALA A 4 7.44 0.98 0.78
C ALA A 4 6.72 0.98 -0.58
N LEU A 5 6.81 2.10 -1.31
CA LEU A 5 6.28 2.24 -2.66
C LEU A 5 6.99 1.34 -3.68
N SER A 6 8.32 1.24 -3.61
CA SER A 6 9.11 0.40 -4.50
C SER A 6 8.77 -1.08 -4.29
N ARG A 7 8.59 -1.50 -3.03
CA ARG A 7 8.10 -2.85 -2.72
C ARG A 7 6.71 -3.11 -3.27
N LEU A 8 5.79 -2.15 -3.16
CA LEU A 8 4.43 -2.29 -3.71
C LEU A 8 4.49 -2.51 -5.22
N LYS A 9 5.29 -1.70 -5.93
CA LYS A 9 5.45 -1.82 -7.38
C LYS A 9 6.00 -3.19 -7.78
N GLU A 10 7.04 -3.67 -7.10
CA GLU A 10 7.62 -5.00 -7.35
C GLU A 10 6.58 -6.12 -7.17
N PHE A 11 5.76 -6.07 -6.12
CA PHE A 11 4.68 -7.04 -5.95
C PHE A 11 3.63 -6.97 -7.07
N LEU A 12 3.26 -5.76 -7.51
CA LEU A 12 2.31 -5.58 -8.60
C LEU A 12 2.88 -6.09 -9.94
N GLU A 13 4.17 -5.86 -10.21
CA GLU A 13 4.87 -6.38 -11.39
C GLU A 13 4.96 -7.91 -11.39
N ASN A 14 5.07 -8.53 -10.21
CA ASN A 14 5.02 -9.99 -10.03
C ASN A 14 3.60 -10.58 -10.09
N GLY A 15 2.58 -9.79 -10.44
CA GLY A 15 1.20 -10.24 -10.59
C GLY A 15 0.43 -10.39 -9.27
N CYS A 16 1.00 -9.91 -8.16
CA CYS A 16 0.27 -9.84 -6.90
C CYS A 16 -0.76 -8.70 -6.92
N LYS A 17 -1.79 -8.81 -6.09
CA LYS A 17 -2.91 -7.85 -6.03
C LYS A 17 -3.05 -7.27 -4.64
N VAL A 18 -3.38 -5.98 -4.58
CA VAL A 18 -3.79 -5.36 -3.31
C VAL A 18 -5.10 -6.01 -2.86
N GLN A 19 -5.13 -6.47 -1.63
CA GLN A 19 -6.29 -7.09 -0.99
C GLN A 19 -6.95 -6.15 0.03
N LYS A 20 -6.14 -5.36 0.74
CA LYS A 20 -6.65 -4.46 1.79
C LYS A 20 -5.71 -3.30 2.02
N ILE A 21 -6.27 -2.12 2.26
CA ILE A 21 -5.51 -0.93 2.65
C ILE A 21 -6.04 -0.44 4.00
N GLN A 22 -5.15 -0.15 4.94
CA GLN A 22 -5.47 0.34 6.27
C GLN A 22 -4.58 1.55 6.64
N PRO A 23 -5.11 2.63 7.22
CA PRO A 23 -6.55 2.93 7.32
C PRO A 23 -7.18 3.03 5.92
N PRO A 24 -8.50 2.73 5.77
CA PRO A 24 -9.19 2.96 4.51
C PRO A 24 -8.99 4.43 4.15
N ALA A 25 -8.56 4.72 2.92
CA ALA A 25 -7.98 6.00 2.50
C ALA A 25 -8.88 7.24 2.69
N PHE A 26 -10.12 7.06 3.14
CA PHE A 26 -11.13 8.07 3.42
C PHE A 26 -11.34 8.37 4.91
N ALA A 27 -10.76 7.59 5.82
CA ALA A 27 -10.91 7.81 7.25
C ALA A 27 -9.94 8.91 7.73
N SER A 28 -10.37 10.14 7.52
CA SER A 28 -9.91 11.36 8.19
C SER A 28 -8.50 11.85 7.83
N ASP A 29 -8.44 13.14 7.52
CA ASP A 29 -7.30 14.05 7.50
C ASP A 29 -6.48 14.07 8.83
N ALA A 30 -6.74 13.14 9.74
CA ALA A 30 -5.96 12.94 10.95
C ALA A 30 -4.70 12.16 10.56
N GLU A 31 -3.63 12.89 10.24
CA GLU A 31 -2.21 12.61 10.52
C GLU A 31 -1.84 11.14 10.84
N THR A 32 -2.26 10.20 10.01
CA THR A 32 -2.02 8.78 10.25
C THR A 32 -0.64 8.52 9.68
N ASN A 33 0.36 8.61 10.56
CA ASN A 33 1.78 8.36 10.31
C ASN A 33 2.09 6.93 9.81
N LEU A 34 1.08 6.12 9.47
CA LEU A 34 1.21 4.73 9.04
C LEU A 34 0.14 4.37 8.01
N VAL A 35 0.57 3.70 6.94
CA VAL A 35 -0.27 3.03 5.95
C VAL A 35 0.17 1.59 5.84
N MET A 36 -0.79 0.68 5.85
CA MET A 36 -0.59 -0.74 5.69
C MET A 36 -1.32 -1.21 4.44
N VAL A 37 -0.60 -1.86 3.54
CA VAL A 37 -1.14 -2.47 2.32
C VAL A 37 -0.94 -3.96 2.41
N THR A 38 -2.04 -4.70 2.47
CA THR A 38 -2.04 -6.16 2.37
C THR A 38 -2.16 -6.54 0.91
N ILE A 39 -1.24 -7.39 0.46
CA ILE A 39 -1.11 -7.86 -0.91
C ILE A 39 -1.25 -9.38 -0.88
N VAL A 40 -2.02 -9.93 -1.82
CA VAL A 40 -2.10 -11.36 -2.07
C VAL A 40 -1.42 -11.67 -3.39
N CYS A 41 -0.48 -12.60 -3.37
CA CYS A 41 0.24 -13.06 -4.55
C CYS A 41 -0.44 -14.30 -5.15
N PRO A 42 -0.22 -14.61 -6.44
CA PRO A 42 -0.89 -15.72 -7.13
C PRO A 42 -0.54 -17.11 -6.55
N ASP A 43 0.55 -17.22 -5.80
CA ASP A 43 0.96 -18.39 -5.03
C ASP A 43 0.17 -18.56 -3.72
N GLY A 44 -0.73 -17.62 -3.39
CA GLY A 44 -1.52 -17.63 -2.16
C GLY A 44 -0.83 -16.99 -0.95
N SER A 45 0.39 -16.49 -1.12
CA SER A 45 1.12 -15.76 -0.08
C SER A 45 0.53 -14.38 0.17
N ASN A 46 0.43 -14.01 1.44
CA ASN A 46 -0.01 -12.69 1.87
C ASN A 46 1.18 -11.89 2.39
N HIS A 47 1.38 -10.70 1.83
CA HIS A 47 2.42 -9.77 2.24
C HIS A 47 1.80 -8.47 2.77
N VAL A 48 2.43 -7.90 3.80
CA VAL A 48 1.99 -6.62 4.38
C VAL A 48 3.12 -5.61 4.24
N ILE A 49 2.86 -4.57 3.46
CA ILE A 49 3.74 -3.40 3.36
C ILE A 49 3.29 -2.39 4.39
N LYS A 50 4.23 -1.91 5.21
CA LYS A 50 4.02 -0.83 6.17
C LYS A 50 4.84 0.37 5.73
N ALA A 51 4.19 1.50 5.55
CA ALA A 51 4.81 2.77 5.20
C ALA A 51 4.54 3.76 6.33
N TYR A 52 5.55 4.54 6.73
CA TYR A 52 5.42 5.49 7.83
C TYR A 52 5.70 6.91 7.34
N ARG A 53 5.09 7.92 8.00
CA ARG A 53 5.36 9.35 7.78
C ARG A 53 5.34 9.72 6.28
N GLU A 54 6.49 10.11 5.71
CA GLU A 54 6.65 10.51 4.32
C GLU A 54 6.33 9.36 3.34
N GLU A 55 6.83 8.15 3.61
CA GLU A 55 6.51 6.97 2.80
C GLU A 55 5.01 6.67 2.80
N ALA A 56 4.32 6.93 3.92
CA ALA A 56 2.87 6.74 4.02
C ALA A 56 2.11 7.71 3.12
N THR A 57 2.57 8.97 3.03
CA THR A 57 2.00 10.00 2.16
C THR A 57 2.20 9.63 0.69
N GLU A 58 3.42 9.26 0.30
CA GLU A 58 3.73 8.85 -1.08
C GLU A 58 2.94 7.61 -1.50
N LEU A 59 2.85 6.61 -0.62
CA LEU A 59 2.09 5.39 -0.89
C LEU A 59 0.59 5.67 -1.07
N ARG A 60 0.01 6.56 -0.26
CA ARG A 60 -1.39 6.98 -0.41
C ARG A 60 -1.66 7.68 -1.72
N GLU A 61 -0.81 8.62 -2.09
CA GLU A 61 -0.94 9.36 -3.34
C GLU A 61 -0.84 8.42 -4.55
N TYR A 62 0.05 7.44 -4.50
CA TYR A 62 0.13 6.40 -5.51
C TYR A 62 -1.14 5.56 -5.58
N LEU A 63 -1.61 5.02 -4.45
CA LEU A 63 -2.83 4.20 -4.38
C LEU A 63 -4.07 4.98 -4.87
N ARG A 64 -4.16 6.28 -4.57
CA ARG A 64 -5.21 7.18 -5.09
C ARG A 64 -5.15 7.29 -6.62
N ARG A 65 -3.97 7.58 -7.18
CA ARG A 65 -3.77 7.77 -8.62
C ARG A 65 -3.97 6.49 -9.42
N SER A 66 -3.58 5.36 -8.85
CA SER A 66 -3.71 4.04 -9.48
C SER A 66 -5.12 3.45 -9.41
N ALA A 67 -6.09 4.17 -8.82
CA ALA A 67 -7.46 3.68 -8.59
C ALA A 67 -7.54 2.33 -7.85
N LEU A 68 -6.49 1.99 -7.08
CA LEU A 68 -6.41 0.75 -6.28
C LEU A 68 -7.15 0.90 -4.93
N GLN A 69 -8.22 1.69 -4.92
CA GLN A 69 -9.06 1.92 -3.75
C GLN A 69 -10.05 0.76 -3.65
N LEU A 70 -9.93 -0.04 -2.59
CA LEU A 70 -10.87 -1.12 -2.24
C LEU A 70 -11.88 -0.63 -1.23
#